data_AF-A0A524LPA0-F1
#
_entry.id   AF-A0A524LPA0-F1
#
_cell.length_a   1.000
_cell.length_b   1.000
_cell.length_c   1.000
_cell.angle_alpha   90.00
_cell.angle_beta   90.00
_cell.angle_gamma   90.00
#
_symmetry.space_group_name_H-M   'P 1'
#
loop_
_entity.id
_entity.type
_entity.pdbx_description
1 polymer ?
#
loop_
_entity_poly.entity_id
_entity_poly.type
_entity_poly.pdbx_seq_one_letter_code
_entity_poly.pdbx_strand_id
1 'polypeptide(L)'
;MGMQATSKGTMPVILLKEGGTETKGRDAQKNNIAAAKIIAEIVHSSLGPRGMDKMLVDSMGDVTITNDGATILKEIDVQHPAAKMLVEISKTTDNEVGDGTTSVVILAGSLLENAESLLDQNVHPTIIVDGYRKAAKKAKQFLQDIAENISPQDKSILNKIAKTSMQTKLVRKDSDQLADIIVKSVLSVAEKEGELYKVDIDDIKVEKKAGGSIKDSS
;
A
#
# COMPACT_ATOMS: atom_id res chain seq x y z
N MET A 1 -5.42 -35.43 23.08
CA MET A 1 -4.42 -36.26 23.78
C MET A 1 -3.67 -37.07 22.74
N GLY A 2 -2.43 -36.71 22.45
CA GLY A 2 -1.53 -37.46 21.57
C GLY A 2 -0.14 -37.41 22.16
N MET A 3 0.27 -38.49 22.82
CA MET A 3 1.56 -38.61 23.50
C MET A 3 2.61 -39.02 22.47
N GLN A 4 3.52 -38.10 22.12
CA GLN A 4 4.80 -38.48 21.52
C GLN A 4 5.83 -38.61 22.64
N ALA A 5 6.36 -39.82 22.81
CA ALA A 5 7.43 -40.11 23.75
C ALA A 5 8.76 -39.54 23.22
N THR A 6 9.39 -38.63 23.98
CA THR A 6 10.77 -38.22 23.74
C THR A 6 11.71 -38.89 24.73
N SER A 7 12.75 -39.50 24.18
CA SER A 7 13.89 -40.05 24.89
C SER A 7 14.71 -38.92 25.53
N LYS A 8 14.93 -39.05 26.85
CA LYS A 8 15.96 -38.40 27.69
C LYS A 8 16.11 -36.87 27.59
N GLY A 9 15.59 -36.18 28.61
CA GLY A 9 16.37 -35.13 29.29
C GLY A 9 16.11 -33.66 28.95
N THR A 10 14.96 -33.32 28.36
CA THR A 10 14.50 -31.92 28.30
C THR A 10 13.03 -31.90 28.68
N MET A 11 12.71 -31.40 29.87
CA MET A 11 11.31 -31.07 30.19
C MET A 11 10.82 -30.13 29.09
N PRO A 12 9.69 -30.41 28.41
CA PRO A 12 9.11 -29.44 27.48
C PRO A 12 8.77 -28.21 28.30
N VAL A 13 9.55 -27.14 28.12
CA VAL A 13 9.25 -25.83 28.70
C VAL A 13 7.90 -25.43 28.09
N ILE A 14 6.86 -25.38 28.90
CA ILE A 14 5.57 -24.82 28.48
C ILE A 14 5.78 -23.30 28.51
N LEU A 15 6.11 -22.71 27.34
CA LEU A 15 6.31 -21.27 27.18
C LEU A 15 4.99 -20.48 27.11
N LEU A 16 3.84 -21.15 27.01
CA LEU A 16 2.54 -20.51 26.85
C LEU A 16 1.89 -20.29 28.23
N LYS A 17 1.39 -19.07 28.46
CA LYS A 17 0.50 -18.79 29.61
C LYS A 17 -0.76 -19.66 29.50
N GLU A 18 -1.36 -20.03 30.63
CA GLU A 18 -2.66 -20.73 30.65
C GLU A 18 -3.69 -19.96 29.80
N GLY A 19 -4.32 -20.65 28.84
CA GLY A 19 -5.24 -20.06 27.87
C GLY A 19 -4.63 -19.60 26.55
N GLY A 20 -3.30 -19.68 26.37
CA GLY A 20 -2.64 -19.36 25.11
C GLY A 20 -2.80 -20.45 24.04
N THR A 21 -3.20 -20.07 22.83
CA THR A 21 -3.24 -20.96 21.66
C THR A 21 -2.01 -20.74 20.78
N GLU A 22 -1.47 -21.81 20.20
CA GLU A 22 -0.31 -21.76 19.31
C GLU A 22 -0.62 -22.47 17.99
N THR A 23 -0.21 -21.86 16.88
CA THR A 23 -0.26 -22.48 15.54
C THR A 23 1.17 -22.64 15.02
N LYS A 24 1.54 -23.82 14.52
CA LYS A 24 2.92 -24.14 14.09
C LYS A 24 3.01 -24.56 12.63
N GLY A 25 4.20 -24.39 12.07
CA GLY A 25 4.58 -24.98 10.78
C GLY A 25 3.73 -24.46 9.62
N ARG A 26 3.25 -25.39 8.79
CA ARG A 26 2.51 -25.08 7.56
C ARG A 26 1.18 -24.39 7.82
N ASP A 27 0.49 -24.76 8.89
CA ASP A 27 -0.82 -24.17 9.20
C ASP A 27 -0.69 -22.69 9.55
N ALA A 28 0.37 -22.32 10.28
CA ALA A 28 0.67 -20.91 10.55
C ALA A 28 1.00 -20.14 9.27
N GLN A 29 1.74 -20.75 8.34
CA GLN A 29 2.07 -20.15 7.05
C GLN A 29 0.82 -19.93 6.19
N LYS A 30 -0.06 -20.93 6.09
CA LYS A 30 -1.32 -20.84 5.35
C LYS A 30 -2.25 -19.78 5.95
N ASN A 31 -2.36 -19.72 7.27
CA ASN A 31 -3.15 -18.70 7.95
C ASN A 31 -2.61 -17.27 7.67
N ASN A 32 -1.29 -17.09 7.69
CA ASN A 32 -0.67 -15.81 7.35
C ASN A 32 -0.96 -15.39 5.91
N ILE A 33 -0.85 -16.32 4.95
CA ILE A 33 -1.11 -16.06 3.53
C ILE A 33 -2.60 -15.77 3.31
N ALA A 34 -3.49 -16.55 3.91
CA ALA A 34 -4.94 -16.34 3.80
C ALA A 34 -5.35 -14.95 4.30
N ALA A 35 -4.83 -14.52 5.46
CA ALA A 35 -5.08 -13.18 5.98
C ALA A 35 -4.60 -12.08 5.02
N ALA A 36 -3.43 -12.25 4.41
CA ALA A 36 -2.90 -11.32 3.43
C ALA A 36 -3.74 -11.26 2.13
N LYS A 37 -4.21 -12.42 1.64
CA LYS A 37 -5.08 -12.51 0.47
C LYS A 37 -6.40 -11.79 0.69
N ILE A 38 -7.03 -11.97 1.86
CA ILE A 38 -8.28 -11.27 2.21
C ILE A 38 -8.09 -9.75 2.17
N ILE A 39 -7.00 -9.24 2.75
CA ILE A 39 -6.71 -7.80 2.71
C ILE A 39 -6.52 -7.29 1.28
N ALA A 40 -5.79 -8.04 0.45
CA ALA A 40 -5.60 -7.70 -0.96
C ALA A 40 -6.92 -7.70 -1.74
N GLU A 41 -7.79 -8.69 -1.52
CA GLU A 41 -9.13 -8.78 -2.14
C GLU A 41 -10.01 -7.61 -1.73
N ILE A 42 -9.98 -7.20 -0.46
CA ILE A 42 -10.73 -6.03 0.01
C ILE A 42 -10.35 -4.81 -0.81
N VAL A 43 -9.06 -4.51 -1.01
CA VAL A 43 -8.64 -3.30 -1.74
C VAL A 43 -8.64 -3.45 -3.26
N HIS A 44 -8.65 -4.69 -3.78
CA HIS A 44 -8.57 -5.01 -5.21
C HIS A 44 -9.56 -4.23 -6.08
N SER A 45 -10.81 -4.13 -5.62
CA SER A 45 -11.88 -3.45 -6.37
C SER A 45 -11.69 -1.94 -6.53
N SER A 46 -10.77 -1.33 -5.77
CA SER A 46 -10.51 0.11 -5.79
C SER A 46 -9.28 0.49 -6.63
N LEU A 47 -8.59 -0.49 -7.20
CA LEU A 47 -7.42 -0.24 -8.05
C LEU A 47 -7.83 0.27 -9.44
N GLY A 48 -7.22 1.39 -9.86
CA GLY A 48 -7.31 1.93 -11.22
C GLY A 48 -8.43 2.97 -11.44
N PRO A 49 -8.54 3.53 -12.65
CA PRO A 49 -9.46 4.66 -12.95
C PRO A 49 -10.94 4.27 -13.01
N ARG A 50 -11.22 2.97 -12.96
CA ARG A 50 -12.57 2.39 -12.80
C ARG A 50 -12.71 1.67 -11.46
N GLY A 51 -11.83 1.95 -10.51
CA GLY A 51 -11.94 1.47 -9.14
C GLY A 51 -13.26 1.93 -8.52
N MET A 52 -13.84 1.07 -7.70
CA MET A 52 -15.06 1.38 -6.96
C MET A 52 -14.72 2.11 -5.66
N ASP A 53 -15.50 3.14 -5.37
CA ASP A 53 -15.49 3.82 -4.08
C ASP A 53 -16.08 2.89 -3.02
N LYS A 54 -15.48 2.88 -1.84
CA LYS A 54 -15.97 2.14 -0.69
C LYS A 54 -16.58 3.10 0.32
N MET A 55 -17.77 2.75 0.78
CA MET A 55 -18.40 3.39 1.91
C MET A 55 -18.01 2.62 3.18
N LEU A 56 -17.30 3.29 4.06
CA LEU A 56 -16.85 2.79 5.36
C LEU A 56 -17.71 3.47 6.42
N VAL A 57 -18.23 2.68 7.35
CA VAL A 57 -19.03 3.18 8.47
C VAL A 57 -18.32 2.78 9.74
N ASP A 58 -17.95 3.76 10.55
CA ASP A 58 -17.28 3.50 11.82
C ASP A 58 -18.28 3.05 12.91
N SER A 59 -17.77 2.77 14.11
CA SER A 59 -18.61 2.38 15.25
C SER A 59 -19.50 3.52 15.78
N MET A 60 -19.17 4.78 15.48
CA MET A 60 -19.93 5.96 15.91
C MET A 60 -21.00 6.36 14.89
N GLY A 61 -20.99 5.77 13.69
CA GLY A 61 -21.89 6.06 12.59
C GLY A 61 -21.34 7.09 11.58
N ASP A 62 -20.09 7.53 11.73
CA ASP A 62 -19.44 8.40 10.77
C ASP A 62 -19.17 7.63 9.47
N VAL A 63 -19.55 8.25 8.35
CA VAL A 63 -19.47 7.65 7.02
C VAL A 63 -18.32 8.26 6.24
N THR A 64 -17.35 7.43 5.87
CA THR A 64 -16.22 7.81 5.01
C THR A 64 -16.34 7.11 3.66
N ILE A 65 -16.42 7.89 2.58
CA ILE A 65 -16.42 7.35 1.22
C ILE A 65 -15.05 7.61 0.60
N THR A 66 -14.34 6.55 0.25
CA THR A 66 -13.02 6.66 -0.35
C THR A 66 -12.68 5.45 -1.20
N ASN A 67 -11.80 5.64 -2.16
CA ASN A 67 -11.17 4.59 -2.94
C ASN A 67 -9.67 4.46 -2.65
N ASP A 68 -9.11 5.31 -1.78
CA ASP A 68 -7.71 5.25 -1.40
C ASP A 68 -7.44 4.05 -0.48
N GLY A 69 -6.49 3.21 -0.89
CA GLY A 69 -6.14 1.97 -0.18
C GLY A 69 -5.63 2.21 1.23
N ALA A 70 -4.82 3.25 1.46
CA ALA A 70 -4.29 3.54 2.80
C ALA A 70 -5.41 3.95 3.75
N THR A 71 -6.31 4.82 3.30
CA THR A 71 -7.50 5.23 4.06
C THR A 71 -8.41 4.03 4.34
N ILE A 72 -8.72 3.19 3.33
CA ILE A 72 -9.55 1.98 3.52
C ILE A 72 -8.95 1.06 4.59
N LEU A 73 -7.64 0.82 4.53
CA LEU A 73 -6.96 -0.08 5.45
C LEU A 73 -6.78 0.48 6.86
N LYS A 74 -6.83 1.81 7.02
CA LYS A 74 -6.79 2.47 8.32
C LYS A 74 -8.10 2.34 9.08
N GLU A 75 -9.23 2.38 8.38
CA GLU A 75 -10.57 2.27 8.98
C GLU A 75 -10.96 0.82 9.33
N ILE A 76 -10.28 -0.18 8.75
CA ILE A 76 -10.57 -1.59 9.04
C ILE A 76 -9.81 -2.02 10.31
N ASP A 77 -10.55 -2.55 11.30
CA ASP A 77 -9.93 -3.17 12.47
C ASP A 77 -9.40 -4.57 12.14
N VAL A 78 -8.10 -4.64 11.88
CA VAL A 78 -7.40 -5.88 11.52
C VAL A 78 -6.76 -6.50 12.76
N GLN A 79 -7.20 -7.70 13.14
CA GLN A 79 -6.62 -8.41 14.30
C GLN A 79 -5.41 -9.28 13.93
N HIS A 80 -5.38 -9.84 12.72
CA HIS A 80 -4.35 -10.81 12.32
C HIS A 80 -2.99 -10.13 12.08
N PRO A 81 -1.88 -10.61 12.68
CA PRO A 81 -0.56 -9.94 12.58
C PRO A 81 -0.05 -9.75 11.15
N ALA A 82 -0.16 -10.78 10.30
CA ALA A 82 0.26 -10.68 8.89
C ALA A 82 -0.52 -9.60 8.11
N ALA A 83 -1.81 -9.42 8.44
CA ALA A 83 -2.65 -8.41 7.82
C ALA A 83 -2.30 -7.00 8.37
N LYS A 84 -2.01 -6.86 9.67
CA LYS A 84 -1.46 -5.60 10.23
C LYS A 84 -0.17 -5.17 9.53
N MET A 85 0.72 -6.10 9.20
CA MET A 85 1.93 -5.78 8.45
C MET A 85 1.63 -5.18 7.07
N LEU A 86 0.61 -5.68 6.36
CA LEU A 86 0.20 -5.09 5.07
C LEU A 86 -0.39 -3.69 5.23
N VAL A 87 -1.18 -3.46 6.28
CA VAL A 87 -1.71 -2.13 6.61
C VAL A 87 -0.57 -1.13 6.84
N GLU A 88 0.45 -1.52 7.60
CA GLU A 88 1.61 -0.66 7.87
C GLU A 88 2.46 -0.39 6.63
N ILE A 89 2.60 -1.36 5.71
CA ILE A 89 3.26 -1.15 4.41
C ILE A 89 2.49 -0.11 3.59
N SER A 90 1.16 -0.18 3.57
CA SER A 90 0.32 0.78 2.84
C SER A 90 0.49 2.19 3.41
N LYS A 91 0.44 2.34 4.75
CA LYS A 91 0.66 3.62 5.44
C LYS A 91 2.04 4.21 5.20
N THR A 92 3.09 3.37 5.21
CA THR A 92 4.45 3.84 4.95
C THR A 92 4.60 4.31 3.50
N THR A 93 3.97 3.61 2.56
CA THR A 93 3.96 4.01 1.14
C THR A 93 3.22 5.34 0.94
N ASP A 94 2.11 5.54 1.66
CA ASP A 94 1.35 6.78 1.66
C ASP A 94 2.18 7.96 2.20
N ASN A 95 2.91 7.76 3.31
CA ASN A 95 3.74 8.80 3.91
C ASN A 95 4.98 9.15 3.05
N GLU A 96 5.63 8.16 2.44
CA GLU A 96 6.89 8.37 1.70
C GLU A 96 6.68 8.83 0.25
N VAL A 97 5.62 8.35 -0.41
CA VAL A 97 5.39 8.58 -1.85
C VAL A 97 4.03 9.23 -2.13
N GLY A 98 3.02 8.97 -1.30
CA GLY A 98 1.66 9.53 -1.47
C GLY A 98 0.83 8.93 -2.61
N ASP A 99 1.33 7.87 -3.27
CA ASP A 99 0.61 7.12 -4.30
C ASP A 99 1.01 5.63 -4.29
N GLY A 100 0.21 4.77 -4.92
CA GLY A 100 0.49 3.34 -5.02
C GLY A 100 0.16 2.53 -3.76
N THR A 101 -0.53 3.14 -2.79
CA THR A 101 -1.00 2.54 -1.52
C THR A 101 -1.80 1.26 -1.73
N THR A 102 -2.60 1.22 -2.79
CA THR A 102 -3.44 0.07 -3.17
C THR A 102 -2.63 -0.99 -3.92
N SER A 103 -1.79 -0.54 -4.87
CA SER A 103 -0.96 -1.42 -5.70
C SER A 103 0.03 -2.25 -4.88
N VAL A 104 0.66 -1.65 -3.86
CA VAL A 104 1.63 -2.36 -3.01
C VAL A 104 0.99 -3.51 -2.24
N VAL A 105 -0.23 -3.32 -1.76
CA VAL A 105 -0.97 -4.34 -0.99
C VAL A 105 -1.43 -5.47 -1.89
N ILE A 106 -1.96 -5.15 -3.08
CA ILE A 106 -2.37 -6.15 -4.08
C ILE A 106 -1.17 -6.95 -4.57
N LEU A 107 -0.03 -6.28 -4.83
CA LEU A 107 1.20 -6.94 -5.24
C LEU A 107 1.71 -7.89 -4.15
N ALA A 108 1.71 -7.45 -2.88
CA ALA A 108 2.12 -8.29 -1.76
C ALA A 108 1.21 -9.52 -1.59
N GLY A 109 -0.12 -9.34 -1.68
CA GLY A 109 -1.09 -10.44 -1.66
C GLY A 109 -0.86 -11.44 -2.80
N SER A 110 -0.64 -10.93 -4.01
CA SER A 110 -0.39 -11.75 -5.20
C SER A 110 0.93 -12.53 -5.10
N LEU A 111 1.98 -11.93 -4.53
CA LEU A 111 3.26 -12.62 -4.28
C LEU A 111 3.09 -13.74 -3.26
N LEU A 112 2.31 -13.51 -2.20
CA LEU A 112 2.05 -14.52 -1.17
C LEU A 112 1.19 -15.68 -1.70
N GLU A 113 0.20 -15.40 -2.55
CA GLU A 113 -0.58 -16.43 -3.24
C GLU A 113 0.29 -17.30 -4.15
N ASN A 114 1.19 -16.69 -4.94
CA ASN A 114 2.13 -17.46 -5.76
C ASN A 114 3.14 -18.25 -4.91
N ALA A 115 3.54 -17.70 -3.77
CA ALA A 115 4.40 -18.40 -2.82
C ALA A 115 3.69 -19.62 -2.21
N GLU A 116 2.38 -19.55 -1.96
CA GLU A 116 1.58 -20.68 -1.46
C GLU A 116 1.69 -21.90 -2.38
N SER A 117 1.55 -21.70 -3.70
CA SER A 117 1.70 -22.77 -4.70
C SER A 117 3.09 -23.43 -4.67
N LEU A 118 4.15 -22.65 -4.41
CA LEU A 118 5.51 -23.18 -4.28
C LEU A 118 5.72 -23.93 -2.96
N LEU A 119 5.09 -23.46 -1.87
CA LEU A 119 5.13 -24.14 -0.57
C LEU A 119 4.42 -25.50 -0.64
N ASP A 120 3.30 -25.58 -1.35
CA ASP A 120 2.59 -26.85 -1.60
C ASP A 120 3.43 -27.85 -2.42
N GLN A 121 4.32 -27.35 -3.29
CA GLN A 121 5.33 -28.15 -3.99
C GLN A 121 6.56 -28.51 -3.11
N ASN A 122 6.50 -28.25 -1.80
CA ASN A 122 7.57 -28.48 -0.84
C ASN A 122 8.85 -27.65 -1.09
N VAL A 123 8.76 -26.52 -1.78
CA VAL A 123 9.89 -25.58 -1.90
C VAL A 123 10.11 -24.90 -0.54
N HIS A 124 11.36 -24.88 -0.06
CA HIS A 124 11.67 -24.27 1.22
C HIS A 124 11.46 -22.74 1.17
N PRO A 125 10.79 -22.09 2.15
CA PRO A 125 10.49 -20.66 2.13
C PRO A 125 11.70 -19.76 1.86
N THR A 126 12.86 -20.12 2.39
CA THR A 126 14.12 -19.39 2.18
C THR A 126 14.50 -19.28 0.70
N ILE A 127 14.24 -20.32 -0.09
CA ILE A 127 14.53 -20.32 -1.54
C ILE A 127 13.57 -19.37 -2.26
N ILE A 128 12.29 -19.36 -1.88
CA ILE A 128 11.27 -18.46 -2.43
C ILE A 128 11.67 -17.00 -2.16
N VAL A 129 12.03 -16.70 -0.91
CA VAL A 129 12.46 -15.34 -0.51
C VAL A 129 13.72 -14.90 -1.27
N ASP A 130 14.72 -15.78 -1.43
CA ASP A 130 15.91 -15.48 -2.22
C ASP A 130 15.57 -15.22 -3.69
N GLY A 131 14.68 -16.03 -4.27
CA GLY A 131 14.15 -15.85 -5.63
C GLY A 131 13.48 -14.48 -5.80
N TYR A 132 12.58 -14.10 -4.88
CA TYR A 132 11.91 -12.80 -4.92
C TYR A 132 12.88 -11.63 -4.73
N ARG A 133 13.91 -11.75 -3.88
CA ARG A 133 14.95 -10.72 -3.75
C ARG A 133 15.74 -10.53 -5.04
N LYS A 134 16.10 -11.62 -5.72
CA LYS A 134 16.77 -11.57 -7.02
C LYS A 134 15.88 -10.96 -8.10
N ALA A 135 14.61 -11.37 -8.16
CA ALA A 135 13.62 -10.83 -9.08
C ALA A 135 13.42 -9.32 -8.86
N ALA A 136 13.28 -8.87 -7.61
CA ALA A 136 13.11 -7.46 -7.28
C ALA A 136 14.30 -6.61 -7.72
N LYS A 137 15.54 -7.10 -7.55
CA LYS A 137 16.74 -6.41 -8.06
C LYS A 137 16.70 -6.26 -9.58
N LYS A 138 16.34 -7.33 -10.30
CA LYS A 138 16.27 -7.29 -11.77
C LYS A 138 15.12 -6.40 -12.27
N ALA A 139 13.98 -6.43 -11.60
CA ALA A 139 12.84 -5.56 -11.90
C ALA A 139 13.21 -4.08 -11.74
N LYS A 140 13.93 -3.71 -10.67
CA LYS A 140 14.41 -2.34 -10.48
C LYS A 140 15.35 -1.86 -11.60
N GLN A 141 16.26 -2.72 -12.05
CA GLN A 141 17.13 -2.40 -13.19
C GLN A 141 16.30 -2.17 -14.46
N PHE A 142 15.37 -3.08 -14.76
CA PHE A 142 14.52 -2.94 -15.94
C PHE A 142 13.63 -1.68 -15.89
N LEU A 143 13.12 -1.32 -14.70
CA LEU A 143 12.37 -0.08 -14.52
C LEU A 143 13.22 1.18 -14.80
N GLN A 144 14.51 1.15 -14.47
CA GLN A 144 15.44 2.24 -14.81
C GLN A 144 15.70 2.31 -16.31
N ASP A 145 15.80 1.15 -16.99
CA ASP A 145 16.07 1.09 -18.43
C ASP A 145 14.91 1.63 -19.27
N ILE A 146 13.66 1.46 -18.80
CA ILE A 146 12.45 1.95 -19.48
C ILE A 146 12.01 3.34 -19.00
N ALA A 147 12.65 3.90 -17.97
CA ALA A 147 12.27 5.19 -17.42
C ALA A 147 12.64 6.32 -18.38
N GLU A 148 11.69 7.21 -18.63
CA GLU A 148 11.93 8.42 -19.43
C GLU A 148 12.30 9.59 -18.50
N ASN A 149 13.39 10.28 -18.82
CA ASN A 149 13.80 11.47 -18.08
C ASN A 149 12.94 12.67 -18.50
N ILE A 150 12.25 13.25 -17.52
CA ILE A 150 11.36 14.40 -17.72
C ILE A 150 12.02 15.65 -17.15
N SER A 151 11.96 16.76 -17.90
CA SER A 151 12.42 18.05 -17.40
C SER A 151 11.48 18.57 -16.29
N PRO A 152 12.00 18.94 -15.10
CA PRO A 152 11.18 19.50 -14.01
C PRO A 152 10.49 20.83 -14.33
N GLN A 153 10.82 21.47 -15.44
CA GLN A 153 10.24 22.76 -15.86
C GLN A 153 9.14 22.60 -16.91
N ASP A 154 8.93 21.39 -17.45
CA ASP A 154 7.89 21.15 -18.44
C ASP A 154 6.51 21.07 -17.78
N LYS A 155 5.86 22.24 -17.69
CA LYS A 155 4.50 22.38 -17.16
C LYS A 155 3.48 21.48 -17.87
N SER A 156 3.65 21.21 -19.16
CA SER A 156 2.72 20.38 -19.93
C SER A 156 2.77 18.93 -19.45
N ILE A 157 3.98 18.40 -19.26
CA ILE A 157 4.17 17.04 -18.75
C ILE A 157 3.78 16.95 -17.28
N LEU A 158 4.16 17.92 -16.44
CA LEU A 158 3.76 17.95 -15.03
C LEU A 158 2.24 17.95 -14.85
N ASN A 159 1.51 18.72 -15.66
CA ASN A 159 0.05 18.71 -15.65
C ASN A 159 -0.52 17.33 -16.04
N LYS A 160 0.07 16.64 -17.02
CA LYS A 160 -0.33 15.27 -17.37
C LYS A 160 -0.09 14.29 -16.22
N ILE A 161 1.03 14.41 -15.50
CA ILE A 161 1.36 13.58 -14.34
C ILE A 161 0.32 13.80 -13.24
N ALA A 162 0.08 15.06 -12.84
CA ALA A 162 -0.91 15.41 -11.81
C ALA A 162 -2.32 14.94 -12.20
N LYS A 163 -2.71 15.11 -13.47
CA LYS A 163 -4.00 14.62 -13.96
C LYS A 163 -4.10 13.10 -13.84
N THR A 164 -3.04 12.37 -14.17
CA THR A 164 -3.01 10.90 -14.15
C THR A 164 -3.20 10.34 -12.75
N SER A 165 -2.51 10.90 -11.74
CA SER A 165 -2.66 10.46 -10.34
C SER A 165 -4.05 10.75 -9.77
N MET A 166 -4.73 11.80 -10.26
CA MET A 166 -6.09 12.15 -9.84
C MET A 166 -7.19 11.39 -10.59
N GLN A 167 -6.90 10.75 -11.74
CA GLN A 167 -7.93 10.04 -12.52
C GLN A 167 -8.56 8.87 -11.76
N THR A 168 -7.88 8.34 -10.75
CA THR A 168 -8.38 7.24 -9.94
C THR A 168 -9.25 7.71 -8.79
N LYS A 169 -9.26 9.00 -8.43
CA LYS A 169 -9.91 9.52 -7.21
C LYS A 169 -11.23 10.24 -7.53
N LEU A 170 -12.03 10.52 -6.48
CA LEU A 170 -13.31 11.24 -6.57
C LEU A 170 -13.22 12.59 -7.31
N VAL A 171 -12.05 13.23 -7.29
CA VAL A 171 -11.76 14.53 -7.93
C VAL A 171 -11.58 14.44 -9.46
N ARG A 172 -11.76 13.26 -10.06
CA ARG A 172 -11.56 13.02 -11.50
C ARG A 172 -12.24 14.03 -12.41
N LYS A 173 -13.45 14.50 -12.07
CA LYS A 173 -14.22 15.44 -12.90
C LYS A 173 -13.58 16.82 -13.00
N ASP A 174 -12.90 17.25 -11.95
CA ASP A 174 -12.28 18.57 -11.83
C ASP A 174 -10.74 18.48 -11.88
N SER A 175 -10.21 17.33 -12.31
CA SER A 175 -8.76 17.05 -12.32
C SER A 175 -7.95 18.04 -13.15
N ASP A 176 -8.56 18.65 -14.17
CA ASP A 176 -7.88 19.61 -15.05
C ASP A 176 -7.57 20.92 -14.31
N GLN A 177 -8.52 21.44 -13.54
CA GLN A 177 -8.33 22.65 -12.74
C GLN A 177 -7.40 22.39 -11.55
N LEU A 178 -7.61 21.28 -10.85
CA LEU A 178 -6.77 20.91 -9.72
C LEU A 178 -5.32 20.65 -10.13
N ALA A 179 -5.09 20.09 -11.32
CA ALA A 179 -3.72 19.84 -11.81
C ALA A 179 -2.97 21.16 -12.01
N ASP A 180 -3.61 22.17 -12.59
CA ASP A 180 -2.99 23.48 -12.80
C ASP A 180 -2.66 24.18 -11.48
N ILE A 181 -3.56 24.10 -10.48
CA ILE A 181 -3.31 24.63 -9.14
C ILE A 181 -2.12 23.90 -8.49
N ILE A 182 -2.13 22.56 -8.48
CA ILE A 182 -1.06 21.75 -7.87
C ILE A 182 0.29 22.05 -8.53
N VAL A 183 0.35 22.07 -9.87
CA VAL A 183 1.60 22.32 -10.60
C VAL A 183 2.11 23.74 -10.34
N LYS A 184 1.22 24.75 -10.27
CA LYS A 184 1.61 26.11 -9.89
C LYS A 184 2.17 26.16 -8.47
N SER A 185 1.49 25.56 -7.49
CA SER A 185 1.93 25.53 -6.09
C SER A 185 3.30 24.85 -5.96
N VAL A 186 3.48 23.67 -6.56
CA VAL A 186 4.75 22.93 -6.52
C VAL A 186 5.88 23.72 -7.16
N LEU A 187 5.65 24.36 -8.31
CA LEU A 187 6.68 25.18 -8.97
C LEU A 187 7.00 26.48 -8.20
N SER A 188 6.09 26.98 -7.37
CA SER A 188 6.32 28.16 -6.53
C SER A 188 7.20 27.86 -5.32
N VAL A 189 7.11 26.66 -4.75
CA VAL A 189 7.91 26.24 -3.58
C VAL A 189 9.17 25.46 -3.97
N ALA A 190 9.33 25.08 -5.24
CA ALA A 190 10.48 24.31 -5.70
C ALA A 190 11.78 25.11 -5.58
N GLU A 191 12.67 24.65 -4.70
CA GLU A 191 14.02 25.19 -4.54
C GLU A 191 15.01 24.40 -5.37
N LYS A 192 15.93 25.12 -6.03
CA LYS A 192 16.98 24.51 -6.85
C LYS A 192 18.25 24.32 -6.01
N GLU A 193 18.52 23.08 -5.60
CA GLU A 193 19.77 22.67 -4.98
C GLU A 193 20.70 22.06 -6.05
N GLY A 194 21.46 22.90 -6.74
CA GLY A 194 22.37 22.45 -7.80
C GLY A 194 21.63 21.96 -9.05
N GLU A 195 21.74 20.68 -9.39
CA GLU A 195 20.97 20.05 -10.47
C GLU A 195 19.65 19.43 -10.00
N LEU A 196 19.44 19.33 -8.68
CA LEU A 196 18.25 18.74 -8.08
C LEU A 196 17.24 19.83 -7.70
N TYR A 197 15.96 19.47 -7.77
CA TYR A 197 14.88 20.28 -7.21
C TYR A 197 14.41 19.62 -5.94
N LYS A 198 14.30 20.43 -4.88
CA LYS A 198 13.73 20.01 -3.60
C LYS A 198 12.41 20.76 -3.41
N VAL A 199 11.40 20.02 -3.01
CA VAL A 199 10.07 20.55 -2.70
C VAL A 199 9.74 20.07 -1.30
N ASP A 200 9.50 21.01 -0.39
CA ASP A 200 8.89 20.70 0.90
C ASP A 200 7.37 20.80 0.74
N ILE A 201 6.66 19.74 1.13
CA ILE A 201 5.20 19.71 1.03
C ILE A 201 4.58 20.59 2.12
N ASP A 202 5.29 20.81 3.24
CA ASP A 202 4.82 21.63 4.35
C ASP A 202 4.73 23.13 3.97
N ASP A 203 5.45 23.57 2.93
CA ASP A 203 5.35 24.92 2.38
C ASP A 203 4.07 25.15 1.57
N ILE A 204 3.32 24.08 1.25
CA ILE A 204 2.04 24.15 0.54
C ILE A 204 0.89 24.06 1.54
N LYS A 205 0.33 25.22 1.89
CA LYS A 205 -0.83 25.29 2.80
C LYS A 205 -2.14 25.01 2.07
N VAL A 206 -2.90 24.02 2.56
CA VAL A 206 -4.26 23.72 2.08
C VAL A 206 -5.31 24.27 3.05
N GLU A 207 -6.07 25.28 2.61
CA GLU A 207 -7.19 25.84 3.39
C GLU A 207 -8.54 25.36 2.84
N LYS A 208 -9.35 24.75 3.70
CA LYS A 208 -10.70 24.26 3.35
C LYS A 208 -11.73 25.26 3.89
N LYS A 209 -12.55 25.81 2.99
CA LYS A 209 -13.68 26.69 3.35
C LYS A 209 -14.99 26.06 2.90
N ALA A 210 -15.97 26.01 3.80
CA ALA A 210 -17.29 25.48 3.47
C ALA A 210 -18.06 26.43 2.53
N GLY A 211 -18.76 25.86 1.55
CA GLY A 211 -19.50 26.57 0.51
C GLY A 211 -18.77 26.60 -0.84
N GLY A 212 -19.47 27.01 -1.90
CA GLY A 212 -18.95 27.04 -3.27
C GLY A 212 -18.86 25.68 -3.96
N SER A 213 -18.33 25.67 -5.17
CA SER A 213 -17.98 24.49 -5.97
C SER A 213 -16.47 24.24 -5.91
N ILE A 214 -16.02 23.02 -6.25
CA ILE A 214 -14.58 22.72 -6.43
C ILE A 214 -13.93 23.70 -7.41
N LYS A 215 -14.72 24.18 -8.39
CA LYS A 215 -14.29 25.17 -9.38
C LYS A 215 -13.97 26.55 -8.81
N ASP A 216 -14.41 26.85 -7.60
CA ASP A 216 -14.13 28.12 -6.93
C ASP A 216 -12.80 28.09 -6.16
N SER A 217 -12.08 26.95 -6.20
CA SER A 217 -10.76 26.81 -5.58
C SER A 217 -9.68 27.51 -6.42
N SER A 218 -8.80 28.26 -5.74
CA SER A 218 -7.72 29.08 -6.33
C SER A 218 -6.37 28.75 -5.72
#